data_AF-A0A9W6G8J4-F1
#
_entry.id   AF-A0A9W6G8J4-F1
#
_cell.length_a   1.000
_cell.length_b   1.000
_cell.length_c   1.000
_cell.angle_alpha   90.00
_cell.angle_beta   90.00
_cell.angle_gamma   90.00
#
_symmetry.space_group_name_H-M   'P 1'
#
loop_
_entity.id
_entity.type
_entity.pdbx_description
1 polymer ?
#
loop_
_entity_poly.entity_id
_entity_poly.type
_entity_poly.pdbx_seq_one_letter_code
_entity_poly.pdbx_strand_id
1 'polypeptide(L)'
;MTSYQTDRARAAAMAADSAVYGRRRFMSGFFLGLVILVIAAFAFGFVLVGDIGETMRVRFGATAISLLVAAPLTCVLGFLIGLFGPVRRLGMGIVVGALVGVVLIGGIFLLVR
;
A
#
# COMPACT_ATOMS: atom_id res chain seq x y z
N MET A 1 3.71 -27.12 -38.91
CA MET A 1 3.43 -25.69 -39.10
C MET A 1 2.40 -25.29 -38.05
N THR A 2 2.79 -24.51 -37.03
CA THR A 2 1.83 -23.87 -36.13
C THR A 2 1.06 -22.84 -36.95
N SER A 3 -0.27 -22.90 -36.95
CA SER A 3 -1.07 -21.89 -37.65
C SER A 3 -0.99 -20.59 -36.86
N TYR A 4 -1.00 -19.45 -37.55
CA TYR A 4 -1.06 -18.13 -36.93
C TYR A 4 -2.15 -18.02 -35.84
N GLN A 5 -3.25 -18.77 -36.02
CA GLN A 5 -4.34 -18.86 -35.03
C GLN A 5 -3.92 -19.58 -33.74
N THR A 6 -3.13 -20.66 -33.83
CA THR A 6 -2.60 -21.37 -32.65
C THR A 6 -1.63 -20.52 -31.84
N ASP A 7 -0.79 -19.71 -32.47
CA ASP A 7 0.13 -18.81 -31.76
C ASP A 7 -0.60 -17.63 -31.09
N ARG A 8 -1.65 -17.10 -31.73
CA ARG A 8 -2.48 -16.03 -31.15
C ARG A 8 -3.29 -16.52 -29.94
N ALA A 9 -3.83 -17.74 -30.01
CA ALA A 9 -4.52 -18.36 -28.88
C ALA A 9 -3.58 -18.61 -27.69
N ARG A 10 -2.35 -19.05 -27.96
CA ARG A 10 -1.33 -19.27 -26.91
C ARG A 10 -0.89 -17.96 -26.25
N ALA A 11 -0.69 -16.90 -27.04
CA ALA A 11 -0.38 -15.56 -26.53
C ALA A 11 -1.53 -14.99 -25.69
N ALA A 12 -2.79 -15.19 -26.09
CA ALA A 12 -3.96 -14.78 -25.32
C ALA A 12 -4.08 -15.54 -23.99
N ALA A 13 -3.82 -16.84 -23.98
CA ALA A 13 -3.80 -17.64 -22.76
C ALA A 13 -2.69 -17.18 -21.78
N MET A 14 -1.48 -16.93 -22.28
CA MET A 14 -0.38 -16.39 -21.47
C MET A 14 -0.68 -14.97 -20.93
N ALA A 15 -1.39 -14.14 -21.71
CA ALA A 15 -1.85 -12.82 -21.27
C ALA A 15 -2.90 -12.92 -20.16
N ALA A 16 -3.82 -13.89 -20.23
CA ALA A 16 -4.81 -14.14 -19.19
C ALA A 16 -4.17 -14.60 -17.87
N ASP A 17 -3.23 -15.54 -17.92
CA ASP A 17 -2.51 -16.02 -16.73
C ASP A 17 -1.65 -14.93 -16.08
N SER A 18 -0.94 -14.14 -16.91
CA SER A 18 -0.15 -13.01 -16.42
C SER A 18 -1.01 -11.87 -15.86
N ALA A 19 -2.25 -11.70 -16.34
CA ALA A 19 -3.22 -10.78 -15.76
C ALA A 19 -3.64 -11.20 -14.35
N VAL A 20 -4.00 -12.48 -14.16
CA VAL A 20 -4.37 -13.03 -12.84
C VAL A 20 -3.20 -12.95 -11.86
N TYR A 21 -2.01 -13.37 -12.30
CA TYR A 21 -0.81 -13.35 -11.47
C TYR A 21 -0.44 -11.94 -11.03
N GLY A 22 -0.51 -10.99 -11.95
CA GLY A 22 -0.23 -9.60 -11.63
C GLY A 22 -1.32 -8.92 -10.79
N ARG A 23 -2.60 -9.33 -10.91
CA ARG A 23 -3.67 -8.86 -10.01
C ARG A 23 -3.44 -9.35 -8.58
N ARG A 24 -3.03 -10.61 -8.40
CA ARG A 24 -2.68 -11.15 -7.08
C ARG A 24 -1.51 -10.40 -6.45
N ARG A 25 -0.44 -10.13 -7.22
CA ARG A 25 0.72 -9.34 -6.75
C ARG A 25 0.35 -7.90 -6.39
N PHE A 26 -0.56 -7.29 -7.16
CA PHE A 26 -1.07 -5.96 -6.84
C PHE A 26 -1.86 -5.96 -5.53
N MET A 27 -2.78 -6.91 -5.35
CA MET A 27 -3.57 -7.02 -4.12
C MET A 27 -2.70 -7.30 -2.90
N SER A 28 -1.71 -8.21 -3.01
CA SER A 28 -0.76 -8.43 -1.92
C SER A 28 0.05 -7.17 -1.60
N GLY A 29 0.49 -6.44 -2.63
CA GLY A 29 1.16 -5.15 -2.45
C GLY A 29 0.27 -4.14 -1.75
N PHE A 30 -1.00 -4.04 -2.15
CA PHE A 30 -2.00 -3.15 -1.55
C PHE A 30 -2.18 -3.40 -0.05
N PHE A 31 -2.42 -4.66 0.34
CA PHE A 31 -2.55 -5.03 1.75
C PHE A 31 -1.24 -4.76 2.52
N LEU A 32 -0.10 -5.06 1.92
CA LEU A 32 1.20 -4.82 2.53
C LEU A 32 1.46 -3.32 2.74
N GLY A 33 1.10 -2.47 1.79
CA GLY A 33 1.18 -1.01 1.93
C GLY A 33 0.30 -0.47 3.05
N LEU A 34 -0.94 -0.94 3.17
CA LEU A 34 -1.82 -0.58 4.29
C LEU A 34 -1.22 -0.98 5.64
N VAL A 35 -0.73 -2.22 5.76
CA VAL A 35 -0.16 -2.72 7.00
C VAL A 35 1.08 -1.93 7.42
N ILE A 36 2.01 -1.69 6.49
CA ILE A 36 3.21 -0.90 6.81
C ILE A 36 2.82 0.52 7.22
N LEU A 37 1.88 1.15 6.51
CA LEU A 37 1.44 2.51 6.83
C LEU A 37 0.84 2.58 8.24
N VAL A 38 -0.06 1.66 8.58
CA VAL A 38 -0.71 1.62 9.90
C VAL A 38 0.31 1.41 11.01
N ILE A 39 1.22 0.45 10.85
CA ILE A 39 2.26 0.16 11.84
C ILE A 39 3.19 1.37 12.01
N ALA A 40 3.65 1.96 10.91
CA ALA A 40 4.54 3.12 10.94
C ALA A 40 3.86 4.34 11.56
N ALA A 41 2.63 4.66 11.16
CA ALA A 41 1.87 5.78 11.71
C ALA A 41 1.61 5.61 13.21
N PHE A 42 1.30 4.39 13.65
CA PHE A 42 1.09 4.09 15.07
C PHE A 42 2.41 4.16 15.87
N ALA A 43 3.49 3.59 15.34
CA ALA A 43 4.80 3.65 15.97
C ALA A 43 5.30 5.09 16.13
N PHE A 44 5.22 5.91 15.08
CA PHE A 44 5.56 7.33 15.16
C PHE A 44 4.62 8.12 16.06
N GLY A 45 3.33 7.81 16.05
CA GLY A 45 2.34 8.44 16.93
C GLY A 45 2.61 8.15 18.40
N PHE A 46 3.02 6.91 18.72
CA PHE A 46 3.42 6.51 20.08
C PHE A 46 4.69 7.24 20.53
N VAL A 47 5.70 7.33 19.64
CA VAL A 47 6.93 8.09 19.91
C VAL A 47 6.63 9.58 20.15
N LEU A 48 5.66 10.15 19.44
CA LEU A 48 5.28 11.56 19.60
C LEU A 48 4.59 11.85 20.96
N VAL A 49 3.78 10.92 21.46
CA VAL A 49 2.97 11.11 22.65
C VAL A 49 3.71 10.72 23.94
N GLY A 50 4.62 9.75 23.88
CA GLY A 50 5.51 9.40 25.00
C GLY A 50 4.84 8.76 26.23
N ASP A 51 3.53 8.95 26.42
CA ASP A 51 2.79 8.53 27.60
C ASP A 51 1.60 7.59 27.30
N ILE A 52 1.40 6.61 28.19
CA ILE A 52 0.35 5.59 28.05
C ILE A 52 -1.02 6.12 28.52
N GLY A 53 -1.02 7.20 29.33
CA GLY A 53 -2.22 7.77 29.96
C GLY A 53 -2.91 8.92 29.20
N GLU A 54 -2.41 9.35 28.05
CA GLU A 54 -3.04 10.45 27.30
C GLU A 54 -4.40 10.06 26.69
N THR A 55 -5.30 11.05 26.62
CA THR A 55 -6.63 10.86 26.05
C THR A 55 -6.58 10.31 24.63
N MET A 56 -7.49 9.40 24.30
CA MET A 56 -7.62 8.79 22.95
C MET A 56 -7.56 9.82 21.82
N ARG A 57 -8.11 11.03 22.05
CA ARG A 57 -8.15 12.11 21.06
C ARG A 57 -6.76 12.65 20.72
N VAL A 58 -5.85 12.77 21.70
CA VAL A 58 -4.48 13.23 21.46
C VAL A 58 -3.68 12.15 20.73
N ARG A 59 -3.87 10.89 21.09
CA ARG A 59 -3.28 9.75 20.36
C ARG A 59 -3.72 9.66 18.91
N PHE A 60 -5.01 9.84 18.63
CA PHE A 60 -5.51 9.91 17.24
C PHE A 60 -4.91 11.10 16.49
N GLY A 61 -4.76 12.26 17.14
CA GLY A 61 -4.08 13.42 16.57
C GLY A 61 -2.61 13.16 16.22
N ALA A 62 -1.85 12.57 17.15
CA ALA A 62 -0.45 12.23 16.92
C ALA A 62 -0.27 11.18 15.82
N THR A 63 -1.17 10.20 15.74
CA THR A 63 -1.19 9.19 14.68
C THR A 63 -1.50 9.83 13.32
N ALA A 64 -2.44 10.80 13.27
CA ALA A 64 -2.75 11.54 12.05
C ALA A 64 -1.59 12.43 11.59
N ILE A 65 -0.92 13.12 12.51
CA ILE A 65 0.28 13.92 12.20
C ILE A 65 1.41 13.02 11.69
N SER A 66 1.53 11.82 12.26
CA SER A 66 2.53 10.82 11.86
C SER A 66 2.34 10.31 10.43
N LEU A 67 1.15 10.47 9.83
CA LEU A 67 0.94 10.19 8.40
C LEU A 67 1.82 11.06 7.50
N LEU A 68 2.18 12.28 7.93
CA LEU A 68 3.05 13.18 7.16
C LEU A 68 4.44 12.57 6.93
N VAL A 69 4.87 11.64 7.78
CA VAL A 69 6.16 10.96 7.69
C VAL A 69 5.99 9.51 7.22
N ALA A 70 5.00 8.80 7.76
CA ALA A 70 4.75 7.39 7.43
C ALA A 70 4.33 7.20 5.95
N ALA A 71 3.49 8.09 5.41
CA ALA A 71 3.00 8.01 4.04
C ALA A 71 4.09 8.19 2.97
N PRO A 72 4.95 9.24 3.01
CA PRO A 72 6.03 9.36 2.05
C PRO A 72 7.02 8.21 2.16
N LEU A 73 7.35 7.73 3.37
CA LEU A 73 8.22 6.56 3.55
C LEU A 73 7.66 5.30 2.91
N THR A 74 6.38 4.99 3.15
CA THR A 74 5.72 3.83 2.52
C THR A 74 5.60 3.96 1.01
N CYS A 75 5.33 5.17 0.50
CA CYS A 75 5.32 5.42 -0.94
C CYS A 75 6.70 5.22 -1.56
N VAL A 76 7.76 5.76 -0.95
CA VAL A 76 9.15 5.58 -1.41
C VAL A 76 9.53 4.10 -1.42
N LEU A 77 9.22 3.35 -0.36
CA LEU A 77 9.44 1.90 -0.33
C LEU A 77 8.67 1.19 -1.44
N GLY A 78 7.40 1.54 -1.66
CA GLY A 78 6.59 1.00 -2.74
C GLY A 78 7.16 1.30 -4.13
N PHE A 79 7.65 2.53 -4.36
CA PHE A 79 8.33 2.91 -5.60
C PHE A 79 9.64 2.17 -5.80
N LEU A 80 10.49 2.07 -4.77
CA LEU A 80 11.76 1.33 -4.81
C LEU A 80 11.53 -0.14 -5.18
N ILE A 81 10.55 -0.79 -4.54
CA ILE A 81 10.14 -2.15 -4.89
C ILE A 81 9.58 -2.19 -6.31
N GLY A 82 8.83 -1.17 -6.71
CA GLY A 82 8.22 -1.06 -8.03
C GLY A 82 9.22 -0.92 -9.20
N LEU A 83 10.43 -0.43 -8.94
CA LEU A 83 11.49 -0.30 -9.95
C LEU A 83 11.99 -1.65 -10.46
N PHE A 84 11.85 -2.71 -9.67
CA PHE A 84 12.20 -4.06 -10.10
C PHE A 84 11.06 -4.61 -10.98
N GLY A 85 11.31 -4.69 -12.29
CA GLY A 85 10.37 -5.15 -13.32
C GLY A 85 9.41 -6.29 -12.90
N PRO A 86 9.89 -7.44 -12.37
CA PRO A 86 9.00 -8.54 -11.99
C PRO A 86 8.05 -8.19 -10.84
N VAL A 87 8.43 -7.33 -9.90
CA VAL A 87 7.62 -6.94 -8.74
C VAL A 87 6.97 -5.56 -8.90
N ARG A 88 7.00 -4.97 -10.10
CA ARG A 88 6.40 -3.67 -10.39
C ARG A 88 4.95 -3.54 -9.92
N ARG A 89 4.11 -4.55 -10.20
CA ARG A 89 2.69 -4.55 -9.78
C ARG A 89 2.54 -4.63 -8.26
N LEU A 90 3.47 -5.28 -7.57
CA LEU A 90 3.49 -5.34 -6.10
C LEU A 90 3.87 -3.98 -5.52
N GLY A 91 4.94 -3.35 -6.03
CA GLY A 91 5.36 -2.01 -5.61
C GLY A 91 4.28 -0.95 -5.83
N MET A 92 3.63 -0.95 -7.00
CA MET A 92 2.49 -0.06 -7.25
C MET A 92 1.31 -0.35 -6.32
N GLY A 93 1.08 -1.62 -5.98
CA GLY A 93 0.09 -2.01 -4.96
C GLY A 93 0.38 -1.35 -3.62
N ILE A 94 1.64 -1.40 -3.15
CA ILE A 94 2.07 -0.78 -1.88
C ILE A 94 1.77 0.72 -1.87
N VAL A 95 2.11 1.43 -2.95
CA VAL A 95 1.84 2.88 -3.07
C VAL A 95 0.35 3.16 -2.98
N VAL A 96 -0.47 2.44 -3.75
CA VAL A 96 -1.94 2.63 -3.72
C VAL A 96 -2.51 2.29 -2.35
N GLY A 97 -2.04 1.22 -1.71
CA GLY A 97 -2.42 0.84 -0.36
C GLY A 97 -2.10 1.91 0.66
N ALA A 98 -0.90 2.50 0.58
CA ALA A 98 -0.49 3.60 1.45
C ALA A 98 -1.39 4.84 1.25
N LEU A 99 -1.68 5.24 0.01
CA LEU A 99 -2.57 6.38 -0.27
C LEU A 99 -3.98 6.15 0.26
N VAL A 100 -4.55 4.96 0.05
CA VAL A 100 -5.87 4.62 0.60
C VAL A 100 -5.84 4.62 2.12
N GLY A 101 -4.79 4.09 2.74
CA GLY A 101 -4.64 4.12 4.19
C GLY A 101 -4.55 5.54 4.76
N VAL A 102 -3.89 6.47 4.07
CA VAL A 102 -3.87 7.89 4.44
C VAL A 102 -5.27 8.48 4.41
N VAL A 103 -6.04 8.21 3.36
CA VAL A 103 -7.42 8.68 3.24
C VAL A 103 -8.30 8.10 4.34
N LEU A 104 -8.13 6.81 4.68
CA LEU A 104 -8.88 6.16 5.74
C LEU A 104 -8.54 6.73 7.12
N ILE A 105 -7.26 6.78 7.49
CA ILE A 105 -6.83 7.26 8.82
C ILE A 105 -7.10 8.75 8.96
N GLY A 106 -6.78 9.55 7.93
CA GLY A 106 -7.06 10.98 7.90
C GLY A 106 -8.57 11.26 7.91
N GLY A 107 -9.36 10.50 7.16
CA GLY A 107 -10.82 10.60 7.17
C GLY A 107 -11.43 10.26 8.54
N ILE A 108 -10.98 9.18 9.17
CA ILE A 108 -11.40 8.82 10.53
C ILE A 108 -11.03 9.93 11.51
N PHE A 109 -9.82 10.49 11.42
CA PHE A 109 -9.41 11.59 12.28
C PHE A 109 -10.31 12.82 12.11
N LEU A 110 -10.67 13.18 10.87
CA LEU A 110 -11.58 14.30 10.60
C LEU A 110 -13.01 14.04 11.12
N LEU A 111 -13.48 12.79 11.09
CA LEU A 111 -14.82 12.41 11.59
C LEU A 111 -14.91 12.29 13.11
N VAL A 112 -13.80 11.96 13.77
CA VAL A 112 -13.71 11.80 15.24
C VAL A 112 -13.32 13.12 15.94
N ARG A 113 -12.97 14.16 15.17
CA ARG A 113 -12.74 15.52 15.66
C ARG A 113 -14.03 16.19 16.08
#